data_AF-A0A821CVU6-F1
#
_entry.id   AF-A0A821CVU6-F1
#
_cell.length_a   1.000
_cell.length_b   1.000
_cell.length_c   1.000
_cell.angle_alpha   90.00
_cell.angle_beta   90.00
_cell.angle_gamma   90.00
#
_symmetry.space_group_name_H-M   'P 1'
#
loop_
_entity.id
_entity.type
_entity.pdbx_description
1 polymer ?
#
loop_
_entity_poly.entity_id
_entity_poly.type
_entity_poly.pdbx_seq_one_letter_code
_entity_poly.pdbx_strand_id
1 'polypeptide(L)' 'MQIAIGAAGEISASQVVQLLKFLSSDNDKLEMAKMAFGYVIDRDSYGSIVGAAFSSSTTKDILNEYINRHW' A
#
# COMPACT_ATOMS: atom_id res chain seq x y z
N MET A 1 7.94 -18.02 -7.72
CA MET A 1 7.29 -16.87 -7.07
C MET A 1 5.81 -16.94 -7.40
N GLN A 2 4.99 -17.50 -6.51
CA GLN A 2 3.53 -17.52 -6.71
C GLN A 2 2.95 -16.25 -6.11
N ILE A 3 2.40 -15.39 -6.95
CA ILE A 3 1.55 -14.28 -6.51
C ILE A 3 0.14 -14.84 -6.53
N ALA A 4 -0.30 -15.40 -5.40
CA ALA A 4 -1.70 -15.76 -5.21
C ALA A 4 -2.48 -14.45 -5.07
N ILE A 5 -3.11 -13.99 -6.14
CA ILE A 5 -4.00 -12.82 -6.11
C ILE A 5 -5.38 -13.36 -5.78
N GLY A 6 -5.72 -13.35 -4.49
CA GLY A 6 -7.05 -13.68 -3.99
C GLY A 6 -8.07 -12.60 -4.37
N ALA A 7 -9.35 -12.97 -4.42
CA ALA A 7 -10.44 -12.13 -4.88
C ALA A 7 -10.59 -10.85 -4.03
N ALA A 8 -11.29 -9.84 -4.57
CA ALA A 8 -11.49 -8.52 -3.94
C ALA A 8 -11.85 -8.65 -2.44
N GLY A 9 -10.88 -8.35 -1.58
CA GLY A 9 -10.93 -8.58 -0.13
C GLY A 9 -9.87 -9.51 0.45
N GLU A 10 -8.88 -10.00 -0.33
CA GLU A 10 -7.90 -11.00 0.13
C GLU A 10 -6.42 -10.59 -0.02
N ILE A 11 -6.12 -9.32 -0.36
CA ILE A 11 -4.72 -8.89 -0.49
C ILE A 11 -4.18 -8.38 0.86
N SER A 12 -3.00 -8.83 1.24
CA SER A 12 -2.26 -8.31 2.39
C SER A 12 -1.48 -7.05 2.02
N ALA A 13 -1.22 -6.20 3.00
CA ALA A 13 -0.33 -5.04 2.88
C ALA A 13 1.04 -5.46 2.33
N SER A 14 1.51 -6.66 2.69
CA SER A 14 2.75 -7.24 2.17
C SER A 14 2.70 -7.56 0.67
N GLN A 15 1.55 -8.04 0.16
CA GLN A 15 1.36 -8.23 -1.28
C GLN A 15 1.29 -6.88 -2.01
N VAL A 16 0.72 -5.85 -1.39
CA VAL A 16 0.79 -4.48 -1.93
C VAL A 16 2.24 -4.03 -2.07
N VAL A 17 3.08 -4.23 -1.04
CA VAL A 17 4.53 -3.93 -1.14
C VAL A 17 5.19 -4.66 -2.31
N GLN A 18 4.81 -5.92 -2.60
CA GLN A 18 5.32 -6.64 -3.77
C GLN A 18 4.91 -5.96 -5.08
N LEU A 19 3.67 -5.48 -5.20
CA LEU A 19 3.19 -4.73 -6.36
C LEU A 19 3.96 -3.40 -6.53
N LEU A 20 4.20 -2.68 -5.43
CA LEU A 20 4.92 -1.41 -5.47
C LEU A 20 6.37 -1.52 -5.96
N LYS A 21 7.00 -2.71 -5.85
CA LYS A 21 8.36 -2.96 -6.36
C LYS A 21 8.45 -2.92 -7.89
N PHE A 22 7.34 -3.08 -8.60
CA PHE A 22 7.31 -2.98 -10.06
C PHE A 22 7.20 -1.52 -10.55
N LEU A 23 6.96 -0.57 -9.65
CA LEU A 23 6.81 0.84 -9.97
C LEU A 23 8.11 1.59 -9.64
N SER A 24 8.55 2.45 -10.57
CA SER A 24 9.83 3.17 -10.43
C SER A 24 9.68 4.51 -9.71
N SER A 25 8.53 5.17 -9.83
CA SER A 25 8.25 6.47 -9.20
C SER A 25 7.54 6.30 -7.86
N ASP A 26 7.96 7.05 -6.84
CA ASP A 26 7.27 7.10 -5.56
C ASP A 26 5.85 7.70 -5.70
N ASN A 27 5.61 8.53 -6.71
CA ASN A 27 4.27 9.06 -6.98
C ASN A 27 3.32 7.95 -7.48
N ASP A 28 3.77 7.13 -8.42
CA ASP A 28 2.98 6.01 -8.95
C ASP A 28 2.71 4.97 -7.85
N LYS A 29 3.73 4.71 -7.02
CA LYS A 29 3.58 3.83 -5.86
C LYS A 29 2.54 4.38 -4.87
N LEU A 30 2.55 5.69 -4.61
CA LEU A 30 1.61 6.33 -3.69
C LEU A 30 0.16 6.21 -4.21
N GLU A 31 -0.06 6.47 -5.49
CA GLU A 31 -1.39 6.32 -6.09
C GLU A 31 -1.88 4.86 -6.05
N MET A 32 -1.00 3.90 -6.36
CA MET A 32 -1.32 2.47 -6.20
C MET A 32 -1.61 2.09 -4.75
N ALA A 33 -0.83 2.60 -3.79
CA ALA A 33 -1.04 2.34 -2.37
C ALA A 33 -2.38 2.90 -1.86
N LYS A 34 -2.81 4.07 -2.32
CA LYS A 34 -4.14 4.62 -1.99
C LYS A 34 -5.26 3.74 -2.54
N MET A 35 -5.16 3.32 -3.80
CA MET A 35 -6.14 2.44 -4.42
C MET A 35 -6.24 1.09 -3.71
N ALA A 36 -5.10 0.50 -3.35
CA ALA A 36 -5.05 -0.81 -2.72
C ALA A 36 -5.59 -0.83 -1.29
N PHE A 37 -5.55 0.29 -0.54
CA PHE A 37 -6.02 0.37 0.85
C PHE A 37 -7.47 -0.12 1.03
N GLY A 38 -8.33 0.16 0.05
CA GLY A 38 -9.73 -0.27 0.06
C GLY A 38 -9.93 -1.79 0.06
N TYR A 39 -8.94 -2.56 -0.42
CA TYR A 39 -9.06 -3.99 -0.69
C TYR A 39 -8.23 -4.87 0.24
N VAL A 40 -7.53 -4.25 1.20
CA VAL A 40 -6.57 -4.93 2.06
C VAL A 40 -7.23 -5.50 3.31
N ILE A 41 -6.81 -6.70 3.72
CA ILE A 41 -7.32 -7.40 4.93
C ILE A 41 -6.73 -6.87 6.23
N ASP A 42 -5.47 -6.46 6.21
CA ASP A 42 -4.66 -6.05 7.37
C ASP A 42 -4.52 -4.52 7.43
N ARG A 43 -5.68 -3.83 7.35
CA ARG A 43 -5.78 -2.35 7.32
C ARG A 43 -5.10 -1.67 8.52
N ASP A 44 -5.20 -2.25 9.71
CA ASP A 44 -4.59 -1.70 10.94
C ASP A 44 -3.06 -1.55 10.81
N SER A 45 -2.42 -2.48 10.11
CA SER A 45 -0.97 -2.47 9.89
C SER A 45 -0.55 -1.86 8.55
N TYR A 46 -1.50 -1.41 7.73
CA TYR A 46 -1.25 -1.01 6.34
C TYR A 46 -0.25 0.14 6.22
N GLY A 47 -0.44 1.20 7.02
CA GLY A 47 0.43 2.38 7.00
C GLY A 47 1.89 2.04 7.32
N SER A 48 2.12 1.17 8.31
CA SER A 48 3.47 0.73 8.69
C SER A 48 4.12 -0.17 7.64
N ILE A 49 3.38 -1.15 7.10
CA ILE A 49 3.91 -2.13 6.14
C ILE A 49 4.16 -1.47 4.78
N VAL A 50 3.17 -0.76 4.24
CA VAL A 50 3.27 -0.12 2.92
C VAL A 50 4.13 1.14 2.97
N GLY A 51 4.10 1.87 4.08
CA GLY A 51 4.97 3.03 4.32
C GLY A 51 6.46 2.68 4.21
N ALA A 52 6.86 1.45 4.56
CA ALA A 52 8.24 0.99 4.43
C ALA A 52 8.72 0.87 2.97
N ALA A 53 7.81 0.84 1.99
CA ALA A 53 8.15 0.79 0.56
C ALA A 53 8.58 2.16 -0.01
N PHE A 54 8.39 3.25 0.75
CA PHE A 54 8.76 4.60 0.36
C PHE A 54 10.06 5.04 1.04
N SER A 55 10.95 5.68 0.30
CA SER A 55 12.14 6.33 0.86
C SER A 55 11.82 7.70 1.46
N SER A 56 10.89 8.44 0.85
CA SER A 56 10.51 9.79 1.25
C SER A 56 9.63 9.77 2.51
N SER A 57 9.98 10.56 3.52
CA SER A 57 9.13 10.79 4.70
C SER A 57 7.84 11.51 4.32
N THR A 58 7.91 12.51 3.43
CA THR A 58 6.73 13.24 2.93
C THR A 58 5.71 12.30 2.27
N THR A 59 6.16 11.31 1.50
CA THR A 59 5.25 10.35 0.85
C THR A 59 4.55 9.46 1.88
N LYS A 60 5.24 9.09 2.97
CA LYS A 60 4.65 8.34 4.09
C LYS A 60 3.60 9.17 4.82
N ASP A 61 3.87 10.45 5.05
CA ASP A 61 2.93 11.36 5.70
C ASP A 61 1.64 11.51 4.88
N ILE A 62 1.75 11.66 3.55
CA ILE A 62 0.60 11.72 2.65
C ILE A 62 -0.21 10.41 2.68
N LEU A 63 0.46 9.25 2.71
CA LEU A 63 -0.23 7.97 2.83
C LEU A 63 -0.98 7.86 4.16
N ASN A 64 -0.35 8.23 5.28
CA ASN A 64 -0.97 8.20 6.60
C ASN A 64 -2.17 9.15 6.70
N GLU A 65 -2.06 10.35 6.12
CA GLU A 65 -3.17 11.29 6.04
C GLU A 65 -4.35 10.69 5.25
N TYR A 66 -4.09 10.04 4.12
CA TYR A 66 -5.11 9.34 3.35
C TYR A 66 -5.79 8.24 4.17
N ILE A 67 -5.01 7.39 4.84
CA ILE A 67 -5.53 6.30 5.70
C ILE A 67 -6.46 6.87 6.78
N ASN A 68 -6.04 7.93 7.47
CA ASN A 68 -6.83 8.55 8.54
C ASN A 68 -8.15 9.16 8.04
N ARG A 69 -8.22 9.61 6.78
CA ARG A 69 -9.43 10.17 6.17
C ARG A 69 -10.40 9.12 5.63
N HIS A 70 -9.90 7.92 5.35
CA HIS A 70 -10.65 6.85 4.68
C HIS A 70 -10.78 5.59 5.55
N TRP A 71 -10.62 5.76 6.87
CA TRP A 71 -10.89 4.74 7.87
C TRP A 71 -12.38 4.46 8.00
#